data_AF-A0A9P5BXX0-F1
#
_entry.id   AF-A0A9P5BXX0-F1
#
_cell.length_a   1.000
_cell.length_b   1.000
_cell.length_c   1.000
_cell.angle_alpha   90.00
_cell.angle_beta   90.00
_cell.angle_gamma   90.00
#
_symmetry.space_group_name_H-M   'P 1'
#
loop_
_entity.id
_entity.type
_entity.pdbx_description
1 polymer ?
#
loop_
_entity_poly.entity_id
_entity_poly.type
_entity_poly.pdbx_seq_one_letter_code
_entity_poly.pdbx_strand_id
1 'polypeptide(L)'
;MKLCATTALLSFAIVPLVSAIDWDWHLTLTNVDGGKKYFHGKKNSGCNTLTSDTTSKIKEAKFDGSWNTDTFELYADGGCIAPWSYRDGKGTHTLKPTRVVKSYKVY
;
A
#
# COMPACT_ATOMS: atom_id res chain seq x y z
N MET A 1 -50.95 35.71 25.51
CA MET A 1 -49.73 34.87 25.35
C MET A 1 -49.95 33.96 24.13
N LYS A 2 -49.21 34.18 23.04
CA LYS A 2 -49.21 33.29 21.87
C LYS A 2 -47.76 32.85 21.66
N LEU A 3 -47.43 31.62 22.04
CA LEU A 3 -46.18 30.99 21.64
C LEU A 3 -46.36 30.44 20.22
N CYS A 4 -45.61 30.99 19.26
CA CYS A 4 -45.45 30.39 17.95
C CYS A 4 -44.07 29.71 17.95
N ALA A 5 -44.04 28.40 18.22
CA ALA A 5 -42.83 27.61 18.10
C ALA A 5 -42.64 27.25 16.63
N THR A 6 -41.74 27.94 15.94
CA THR A 6 -41.32 27.61 14.58
C THR A 6 -40.29 26.48 14.66
N THR A 7 -40.74 25.25 14.50
CA THR A 7 -39.88 24.06 14.41
C THR A 7 -39.14 24.08 13.07
N ALA A 8 -37.85 24.42 13.09
CA ALA A 8 -36.96 24.25 11.94
C ALA A 8 -36.54 22.78 11.83
N LEU A 9 -37.06 22.06 10.83
CA LEU A 9 -36.61 20.71 10.49
C LEU A 9 -35.22 20.79 9.85
N LEU A 10 -34.17 20.42 10.59
CA LEU A 10 -32.83 20.20 10.05
C LEU A 10 -32.84 18.89 9.24
N SER A 11 -32.96 19.01 7.92
CA SER A 11 -32.75 17.88 7.01
C SER A 11 -31.26 17.58 6.91
N PHE A 12 -30.78 16.59 7.67
CA PHE A 12 -29.45 16.01 7.47
C PHE A 12 -29.46 15.22 6.17
N ALA A 13 -28.89 15.80 5.10
CA ALA A 13 -28.59 15.05 3.89
C ALA A 13 -27.49 14.02 4.20
N ILE A 14 -27.89 12.74 4.31
CA ILE A 14 -26.94 11.62 4.37
C ILE A 14 -26.34 11.49 2.97
N VAL A 15 -25.17 12.08 2.76
CA VAL A 15 -24.37 11.81 1.56
C VAL A 15 -23.73 10.44 1.77
N PRO A 16 -24.05 9.41 0.97
CA PRO A 16 -23.30 8.17 1.03
C PRO A 16 -21.86 8.49 0.63
N LEU A 17 -20.91 8.35 1.57
CA LEU A 17 -19.49 8.30 1.26
C LEU A 17 -19.28 7.04 0.42
N VAL A 18 -19.35 7.19 -0.90
CA VAL A 18 -18.93 6.14 -1.82
C VAL A 18 -17.41 6.10 -1.70
N SER A 19 -16.89 5.20 -0.86
CA SER A 19 -15.45 4.93 -0.80
C SER A 19 -15.00 4.54 -2.20
N ALA A 20 -14.03 5.28 -2.76
CA ALA A 20 -13.41 4.90 -4.02
C ALA A 20 -12.84 3.49 -3.85
N ILE A 21 -13.39 2.54 -4.61
CA ILE A 21 -12.84 1.19 -4.71
C ILE A 21 -11.59 1.32 -5.57
N ASP A 22 -10.43 1.30 -4.93
CA ASP A 22 -9.16 1.22 -5.65
C ASP A 22 -9.04 -0.16 -6.28
N TRP A 23 -9.11 -0.18 -7.60
CA TRP A 23 -8.99 -1.38 -8.43
C TRP A 23 -7.53 -1.77 -8.70
N ASP A 24 -6.59 -0.88 -8.39
CA ASP A 24 -5.16 -1.04 -8.61
C ASP A 24 -4.45 -0.86 -7.26
N TRP A 25 -3.55 -1.79 -6.93
CA TRP A 25 -2.65 -1.62 -5.80
C TRP A 25 -1.40 -0.88 -6.27
N HIS A 26 -0.74 -0.17 -5.36
CA HIS A 26 0.53 0.50 -5.58
C HIS A 26 1.53 0.14 -4.48
N LEU A 27 2.74 -0.24 -4.86
CA LEU A 27 3.88 -0.45 -3.97
C LEU A 27 5.00 0.50 -4.36
N THR A 28 5.41 1.35 -3.43
CA THR A 28 6.58 2.22 -3.57
C THR A 28 7.67 1.75 -2.63
N LEU A 29 8.86 1.48 -3.18
CA LEU A 29 10.05 1.18 -2.38
C LEU A 29 11.01 2.37 -2.45
N THR A 30 11.38 2.90 -1.28
CA THR A 30 12.33 4.00 -1.16
C THR A 30 13.69 3.45 -0.70
N ASN A 31 14.69 3.63 -1.53
CA ASN A 31 16.08 3.29 -1.26
C ASN A 31 16.67 4.22 -0.18
N VAL A 32 17.77 3.77 0.43
CA VAL A 32 18.54 4.60 1.38
C VAL A 32 18.99 5.94 0.78
N ASP A 33 19.38 5.95 -0.50
CA ASP A 33 19.81 7.12 -1.27
C ASP A 33 18.65 8.06 -1.65
N GLY A 34 17.40 7.69 -1.36
CA GLY A 34 16.21 8.44 -1.69
C GLY A 34 15.60 8.11 -3.05
N GLY A 35 16.26 7.28 -3.87
CA GLY A 35 15.69 6.75 -5.11
C GLY A 35 14.42 5.94 -4.81
N LYS A 36 13.41 6.09 -5.67
CA LYS A 36 12.12 5.40 -5.51
C LYS A 36 11.85 4.48 -6.68
N LYS A 37 11.26 3.32 -6.38
CA LYS A 37 10.71 2.39 -7.36
C LYS A 37 9.22 2.27 -7.14
N TYR A 38 8.46 2.30 -8.22
CA TYR A 38 7.01 2.26 -8.21
C TYR A 38 6.53 1.01 -8.93
N PHE A 39 5.65 0.27 -8.29
CA PHE A 39 5.01 -0.92 -8.82
C PHE A 39 3.50 -0.79 -8.61
N HIS A 40 2.72 -1.37 -9.52
CA HIS A 40 1.28 -1.35 -9.39
C HIS A 40 0.65 -2.51 -10.15
N GLY A 41 -0.63 -2.81 -9.87
CA GLY A 41 -1.37 -3.85 -10.59
C GLY A 41 -2.79 -4.06 -10.06
N LYS A 42 -3.62 -4.74 -10.86
CA LYS A 42 -5.05 -4.97 -10.53
C LYS A 42 -5.33 -6.32 -9.87
N LYS A 43 -4.32 -7.18 -9.83
CA LYS A 43 -4.38 -8.57 -9.35
C LYS A 43 -3.10 -8.86 -8.58
N ASN A 44 -3.09 -9.96 -7.84
CA ASN A 44 -1.90 -10.46 -7.16
C ASN A 44 -0.73 -10.47 -8.14
N SER A 45 0.41 -9.94 -7.73
CA SER A 45 1.53 -9.68 -8.63
C SER A 45 2.23 -10.95 -9.11
N GLY A 46 2.00 -12.08 -8.43
CA GLY A 46 2.92 -13.21 -8.49
C GLY A 46 4.30 -12.81 -7.95
N CYS A 47 5.32 -13.65 -8.19
CA CYS A 47 6.68 -13.28 -7.84
C CYS A 47 7.31 -12.39 -8.91
N ASN A 48 7.81 -11.22 -8.50
CA ASN A 48 8.53 -10.32 -9.39
C ASN A 48 9.96 -10.10 -8.91
N THR A 49 10.93 -10.48 -9.74
CA THR A 49 12.35 -10.21 -9.49
C THR A 49 12.70 -8.80 -9.96
N LEU A 50 13.35 -8.04 -9.09
CA LEU A 50 13.91 -6.73 -9.40
C LEU A 50 15.21 -6.95 -10.19
N THR A 51 15.37 -6.28 -11.34
CA THR A 51 16.57 -6.42 -12.18
C THR A 51 17.85 -5.99 -11.45
N SER A 52 18.94 -6.70 -11.77
CA SER A 52 20.17 -6.84 -10.97
C SER A 52 20.96 -5.56 -10.67
N ASP A 53 20.71 -4.44 -11.35
CA ASP A 53 21.38 -3.15 -11.10
C ASP A 53 20.99 -2.50 -9.76
N THR A 54 20.11 -3.15 -9.00
CA THR A 54 19.52 -2.57 -7.80
C THR A 54 19.50 -3.54 -6.62
N THR A 55 20.69 -3.95 -6.18
CA THR A 55 20.88 -4.34 -4.77
C THR A 55 20.81 -3.07 -3.91
N SER A 56 19.64 -2.42 -3.91
CA SER A 56 19.43 -1.18 -3.18
C SER A 56 18.86 -1.51 -1.81
N LYS A 57 19.54 -1.06 -0.75
CA LYS A 57 18.99 -1.15 0.60
C LYS A 57 17.73 -0.27 0.66
N ILE A 58 16.60 -0.88 0.96
CA ILE A 58 15.31 -0.22 1.12
C ILE A 58 15.18 0.23 2.57
N LYS A 59 14.81 1.51 2.76
CA LYS A 59 14.53 2.11 4.08
C LYS A 59 13.03 2.29 4.35
N GLU A 60 12.21 2.31 3.31
CA GLU A 60 10.77 2.52 3.44
C GLU A 60 10.02 1.78 2.33
N ALA A 61 8.86 1.22 2.68
CA ALA A 61 7.89 0.66 1.74
C ALA A 61 6.53 1.33 2.00
N LYS A 62 5.93 1.90 0.96
CA LYS A 62 4.55 2.39 0.99
C LYS A 62 3.69 1.48 0.15
N PHE A 63 2.63 0.95 0.74
CA PHE A 63 1.69 0.08 0.05
C PHE A 63 0.28 0.65 0.14
N ASP A 64 -0.28 0.96 -1.02
CA ASP A 64 -1.69 1.31 -1.19
C ASP A 64 -2.36 0.08 -1.82
N GLY A 65 -2.91 -0.82 -1.00
CA GLY A 65 -3.54 -2.04 -1.49
C GLY A 65 -4.89 -1.78 -2.16
N SER A 66 -5.35 -2.70 -3.01
CA SER A 66 -6.66 -2.64 -3.68
C SER A 66 -7.78 -3.26 -2.82
N TRP A 67 -8.97 -3.44 -3.40
CA TRP A 67 -10.07 -4.19 -2.79
C TRP A 67 -9.79 -5.69 -2.61
N ASN A 68 -8.87 -6.27 -3.39
CA ASN A 68 -8.53 -7.70 -3.39
C ASN A 68 -7.05 -8.01 -3.17
N THR A 69 -6.23 -7.00 -2.87
CA THR A 69 -4.83 -7.17 -2.48
C THR A 69 -4.52 -6.22 -1.35
N ASP A 70 -4.10 -6.76 -0.22
CA ASP A 70 -3.93 -6.01 1.02
C ASP A 70 -2.58 -6.23 1.67
N THR A 71 -1.77 -7.13 1.11
CA THR A 71 -0.49 -7.57 1.65
C THR A 71 0.59 -7.45 0.60
N PHE A 72 1.79 -7.05 1.04
CA PHE A 72 3.01 -7.18 0.25
C PHE A 72 4.10 -7.94 1.03
N GLU A 73 4.97 -8.59 0.28
CA GLU A 73 6.15 -9.28 0.78
C GLU A 73 7.38 -8.86 -0.01
N LEU A 74 8.47 -8.66 0.70
CA LEU A 74 9.79 -8.36 0.15
C LEU A 74 10.73 -9.50 0.47
N TYR A 75 11.63 -9.79 -0.46
CA TYR A 75 12.54 -10.93 -0.39
C TYR A 75 13.96 -10.47 -0.63
N ALA A 76 14.90 -11.02 0.14
CA ALA A 76 16.33 -10.71 0.01
C ALA A 76 16.96 -11.31 -1.26
N ASP A 77 16.34 -12.38 -1.78
CA ASP A 77 16.77 -13.11 -2.97
C ASP A 77 15.78 -12.94 -4.13
N GLY A 78 16.23 -13.28 -5.34
CA GLY A 78 15.37 -13.36 -6.51
C GLY A 78 14.42 -14.56 -6.43
N GLY A 79 13.32 -14.52 -7.19
CA GLY A 79 12.40 -15.66 -7.27
C GLY A 79 11.54 -15.88 -6.01
N CYS A 80 11.49 -14.92 -5.08
CA CYS A 80 10.64 -14.95 -3.89
C CYS A 80 10.82 -16.23 -3.06
N ILE A 81 12.09 -16.63 -2.93
CA ILE A 81 12.51 -17.79 -2.14
C ILE A 81 12.31 -17.46 -0.66
N ALA A 82 11.58 -18.31 0.05
CA ALA A 82 11.33 -18.14 1.46
C ALA A 82 12.62 -18.25 2.29
N PRO A 83 12.72 -17.56 3.45
CA PRO A 83 11.70 -16.70 4.04
C PRO A 83 11.65 -15.29 3.40
N TRP A 84 10.50 -14.62 3.50
CA TRP A 84 10.42 -13.19 3.20
C TRP A 84 11.31 -12.40 4.17
N SER A 85 11.90 -11.30 3.70
CA SER A 85 12.70 -10.38 4.52
C SER A 85 11.84 -9.34 5.22
N TYR A 86 10.67 -9.03 4.67
CA TYR A 86 9.66 -8.14 5.23
C TYR A 86 8.27 -8.50 4.67
N ARG A 87 7.23 -8.36 5.48
CA ARG A 87 5.84 -8.56 5.08
C ARG A 87 4.95 -7.62 5.88
N ASP A 88 4.05 -6.92 5.21
CA ASP A 88 3.12 -6.01 5.85
C ASP A 88 1.93 -5.70 4.93
N GLY A 89 0.96 -4.94 5.46
CA GLY A 89 -0.22 -4.50 4.75
C GLY A 89 -0.18 -3.04 4.30
N LYS A 90 -1.36 -2.43 4.12
CA LYS A 90 -1.51 -1.04 3.66
C LYS A 90 -0.82 -0.05 4.60
N GLY A 91 -0.31 1.04 4.03
CA GLY A 91 0.33 2.14 4.75
C GLY A 91 1.79 2.36 4.38
N THR A 92 2.45 3.25 5.12
CA THR A 92 3.87 3.57 4.96
C THR A 92 4.66 2.96 6.10
N HIS A 93 5.65 2.14 5.75
CA HIS A 93 6.42 1.33 6.68
C HIS A 93 7.90 1.69 6.61
N THR A 94 8.50 2.05 7.74
CA THR A 94 9.95 2.23 7.84
C THR A 94 10.63 0.90 8.12
N LEU A 95 11.55 0.49 7.24
CA LEU A 95 12.27 -0.77 7.38
C LEU A 95 13.51 -0.55 8.25
N LYS A 96 13.42 -0.96 9.53
CA LYS A 96 14.54 -0.96 10.48
C LYS A 96 14.85 -2.39 10.95
N PRO A 97 16.06 -2.93 10.68
CA PRO A 97 17.10 -2.34 9.84
C PRO A 97 16.68 -2.26 8.36
N THR A 98 17.38 -1.43 7.58
CA THR A 98 17.19 -1.36 6.13
C THR A 98 17.40 -2.73 5.50
N ARG A 99 16.60 -3.09 4.49
CA ARG A 99 16.59 -4.44 3.91
C ARG A 99 17.15 -4.43 2.49
N VAL A 100 17.95 -5.43 2.14
CA VAL A 100 18.22 -5.74 0.74
C VAL A 100 16.97 -6.41 0.17
N VAL A 101 16.50 -5.94 -0.99
CA VAL A 101 15.30 -6.48 -1.64
C VAL A 101 15.65 -6.78 -3.10
N LYS A 102 15.45 -8.03 -3.51
CA LYS A 102 15.68 -8.51 -4.88
C LYS A 102 14.42 -9.05 -5.54
N SER A 103 13.37 -9.36 -4.79
CA SER A 103 12.06 -9.68 -5.36
C SER A 103 10.93 -9.29 -4.43
N TYR A 104 9.71 -9.22 -4.96
CA TYR A 104 8.50 -8.89 -4.20
C TYR A 104 7.30 -9.72 -4.66
N LYS A 105 6.31 -9.82 -3.76
CA LYS A 105 4.95 -10.30 -4.04
C LYS A 105 3.93 -9.34 -3.45
N VAL A 106 2.78 -9.22 -4.10
CA VAL A 106 1.58 -8.54 -3.61
C VAL A 106 0.40 -9.49 -3.79
N TYR A 107 -0.44 -9.62 -2.77
CA TYR A 107 -1.65 -10.46 -2.80
C TYR A 107 -2.70 -9.99 -1.79
#